data_AF-A0A060HUY6-F1
#
_entry.id   AF-A0A060HUY6-F1
#
_cell.length_a   1.000
_cell.length_b   1.000
_cell.length_c   1.000
_cell.angle_alpha   90.00
_cell.angle_beta   90.00
_cell.angle_gamma   90.00
#
_symmetry.space_group_name_H-M   'P 1'
#
loop_
_entity.id
_entity.type
_entity.pdbx_description
1 polymer ?
#
loop_
_entity_poly.entity_id
_entity_poly.type
_entity_poly.pdbx_seq_one_letter_code
_entity_poly.pdbx_strand_id
1 'polypeptide(L)' 'MNRYLAVLLVIWWAGAAVATAALFIPIYNNYVVVGAIGWGIVVVCTFLIFFEMRRVKAEDKKKENLKSG' A
#
# COMPACT_ATOMS: atom_id res chain seq x y z
N MET A 1 16.42 -9.01 1.92
CA MET A 1 15.36 -8.08 1.47
C MET A 1 14.01 -8.71 1.83
N ASN A 2 13.23 -8.11 2.73
CA ASN A 2 11.95 -8.68 3.17
C ASN A 2 11.00 -8.78 1.97
N ARG A 3 10.59 -10.01 1.62
CA ARG A 3 9.74 -10.32 0.45
C ARG A 3 8.47 -9.45 0.39
N TYR A 4 7.94 -9.08 1.55
CA TYR A 4 6.80 -8.15 1.70
C TYR A 4 7.04 -6.75 1.12
N LEU A 5 8.24 -6.19 1.25
CA LEU A 5 8.57 -4.87 0.70
C LEU A 5 8.63 -4.90 -0.83
N ALA A 6 9.10 -6.00 -1.40
CA ALA A 6 9.13 -6.18 -2.85
C ALA A 6 7.70 -6.27 -3.41
N VAL A 7 6.81 -7.01 -2.75
CA VAL A 7 5.40 -7.12 -3.16
C VAL A 7 4.69 -5.76 -3.08
N LEU A 8 4.95 -4.99 -2.01
CA LEU A 8 4.41 -3.62 -1.88
C LEU A 8 4.88 -2.71 -3.03
N LEU A 9 6.18 -2.76 -3.35
CA LEU A 9 6.75 -1.95 -4.43
C LEU A 9 6.19 -2.32 -5.81
N VAL A 10 5.99 -3.62 -6.08
CA VAL A 10 5.43 -4.10 -7.35
C VAL A 10 3.98 -3.65 -7.51
N ILE A 11 3.16 -3.79 -6.46
CA ILE A 11 1.76 -3.32 -6.45
C ILE A 11 1.69 -1.79 -6.61
N TRP A 12 2.60 -1.07 -5.97
CA TRP A 12 2.68 0.38 -6.10
C TRP A 12 3.02 0.82 -7.53
N TRP A 13 4.00 0.17 -8.16
CA TRP A 13 4.36 0.44 -9.55
C TRP A 13 3.26 0.07 -10.54
N ALA A 14 2.47 -0.97 -10.26
CA ALA A 14 1.31 -1.33 -11.08
C ALA A 14 0.23 -0.23 -11.02
N GLY A 15 -0.08 0.30 -9.82
CA GLY A 15 -0.98 1.44 -9.66
C GLY A 15 -0.45 2.71 -10.36
N ALA A 16 0.86 2.94 -10.27
CA ALA A 16 1.56 4.03 -10.94
C ALA A 16 1.40 3.99 -12.46
N ALA A 17 1.65 2.82 -13.05
CA ALA A 17 1.55 2.62 -14.48
C ALA A 17 0.12 2.82 -14.98
N VAL A 18 -0.88 2.24 -14.28
CA VAL A 18 -2.29 2.35 -14.68
C VAL A 18 -2.79 3.79 -14.64
N ALA A 19 -2.43 4.55 -13.61
CA ALA A 19 -2.83 5.94 -13.52
C ALA A 19 -2.09 6.85 -14.50
N THR A 20 -0.82 6.57 -14.77
CA THR A 20 -0.06 7.29 -15.81
C THR A 20 -0.63 7.01 -17.19
N ALA A 21 -1.04 5.77 -17.47
CA ALA A 21 -1.72 5.39 -18.70
C ALA A 21 -3.10 6.08 -18.83
N ALA A 22 -3.83 6.24 -17.72
CA ALA A 22 -5.11 6.95 -17.71
C ALA A 22 -4.97 8.45 -18.06
N LEU A 23 -3.81 9.06 -17.80
CA LEU A 23 -3.52 10.43 -18.23
C LEU A 23 -3.33 10.56 -19.74
N PHE A 24 -3.04 9.50 -20.50
CA PHE A 24 -2.87 9.63 -21.96
C PHE A 24 -4.20 9.65 -22.75
N ILE A 25 -5.36 9.54 -22.09
CA ILE A 25 -6.68 9.49 -22.72
C ILE A 25 -7.33 10.89 -22.67
N PRO A 26 -7.71 11.50 -23.81
CA PRO A 26 -8.13 12.91 -23.89
C PRO A 26 -9.49 13.26 -23.25
N ILE A 27 -10.13 12.33 -22.53
CA ILE A 27 -11.41 12.57 -21.82
C ILE A 27 -11.08 13.00 -20.38
N TYR A 28 -10.36 14.10 -20.23
CA TYR A 28 -9.55 14.36 -19.03
C TYR A 28 -10.32 14.70 -17.74
N ASN A 29 -11.52 15.28 -17.83
CA ASN A 29 -12.10 15.94 -16.65
C ASN A 29 -12.62 14.97 -15.57
N ASN A 30 -13.22 13.84 -15.98
CA ASN A 30 -13.72 12.84 -15.01
C ASN A 30 -12.63 11.83 -14.59
N TYR A 31 -11.66 11.55 -15.45
CA TYR A 31 -10.66 10.51 -15.20
C TYR A 31 -9.56 10.95 -14.22
N VAL A 32 -9.23 12.24 -14.17
CA VAL A 32 -8.30 12.78 -13.16
C VAL A 32 -8.85 12.61 -11.74
N VAL A 33 -10.15 12.85 -11.55
CA VAL A 33 -10.82 12.69 -10.25
C VAL A 33 -10.87 11.23 -9.84
N VAL A 34 -11.27 10.34 -10.74
CA VAL A 34 -11.31 8.89 -10.49
C VAL A 34 -9.90 8.35 -10.21
N GLY A 35 -8.89 8.84 -10.95
CA GLY A 35 -7.49 8.51 -10.71
C GLY A 35 -7.01 8.95 -9.33
N ALA A 36 -7.26 10.21 -8.94
CA ALA A 36 -6.86 10.74 -7.64
C ALA A 36 -7.54 10.00 -6.47
N ILE A 37 -8.83 9.68 -6.60
CA ILE A 37 -9.56 8.90 -5.60
C ILE A 37 -9.00 7.48 -5.52
N GLY A 38 -8.74 6.83 -6.66
CA GLY A 38 -8.14 5.50 -6.73
C GLY A 38 -6.76 5.45 -6.06
N TRP A 39 -5.92 6.45 -6.31
CA TRP A 39 -4.63 6.59 -5.64
C TRP A 39 -4.77 6.80 -4.13
N GLY A 40 -5.70 7.67 -3.70
CA GLY A 40 -5.95 7.90 -2.29
C GLY A 40 -6.30 6.61 -1.55
N ILE A 41 -7.18 5.79 -2.15
CA ILE A 41 -7.57 4.49 -1.58
C ILE A 41 -6.38 3.54 -1.50
N VAL A 42 -5.58 3.44 -2.56
CA VAL A 42 -4.38 2.59 -2.58
C VAL A 42 -3.38 2.99 -1.49
N VAL A 43 -3.14 4.29 -1.32
CA VAL A 43 -2.26 4.82 -0.26
C VAL A 43 -2.79 4.46 1.12
N VAL A 44 -4.07 4.71 1.38
CA VAL A 44 -4.70 4.45 2.68
C VAL A 44 -4.69 2.96 3.00
N CYS A 45 -5.07 2.10 2.05
CA CYS A 45 -5.02 0.65 2.21
C CYS A 45 -3.60 0.16 2.48
N THR A 46 -2.61 0.67 1.75
CA THR A 46 -1.20 0.32 1.96
C THR A 46 -0.73 0.71 3.36
N PHE A 47 -1.13 1.89 3.83
CA PHE A 47 -0.77 2.38 5.15
C PHE A 47 -1.41 1.53 6.27
N LEU A 48 -2.68 1.17 6.12
CA LEU A 48 -3.39 0.28 7.06
C LEU A 48 -2.75 -1.11 7.12
N ILE A 49 -2.45 -1.71 5.97
CA ILE A 49 -1.80 -3.03 5.91
C ILE A 49 -0.42 -2.96 6.58
N PHE A 50 0.36 -1.92 6.31
CA PHE A 50 1.68 -1.75 6.91
C PHE A 50 1.62 -1.52 8.42
N PHE A 51 0.64 -0.72 8.87
CA PHE A 51 0.40 -0.46 10.28
C PHE A 51 0.02 -1.74 11.03
N GLU A 52 -0.88 -2.53 10.45
CA GLU A 52 -1.32 -3.79 11.04
C GLU A 52 -0.18 -4.81 11.12
N MET A 53 0.62 -4.96 10.06
CA MET A 53 1.83 -5.80 10.10
C MET A 53 2.80 -5.39 11.20
N ARG A 54 2.98 -4.08 11.43
CA ARG A 54 3.84 -3.55 12.50
C ARG A 54 3.25 -3.83 13.88
N ARG A 55 1.93 -3.71 14.05
CA ARG A 55 1.23 -4.08 15.29
C ARG A 55 1.41 -5.56 15.61
N VAL A 56 1.09 -6.45 14.68
CA VAL A 56 1.19 -7.90 14.88
C VAL A 56 2.60 -8.30 15.28
N LYS A 57 3.61 -7.78 14.58
CA LYS A 57 5.02 -8.07 14.89
C LYS A 57 5.46 -7.55 16.26
N ALA A 58 4.92 -6.42 16.71
CA ALA A 58 5.18 -5.87 18.03
C ALA A 58 4.52 -6.72 19.14
N GLU A 59 3.31 -7.22 18.90
CA GLU A 59 2.61 -8.10 19.84
C GLU A 59 3.28 -9.47 19.96
N ASP A 60 3.76 -10.06 18.87
CA ASP A 60 4.54 -11.31 18.89
C ASP A 60 5.82 -11.17 19.73
N LYS A 61 6.59 -10.10 19.51
CA LYS A 61 7.78 -9.80 20.32
C LYS A 61 7.49 -9.65 21.80
N LYS A 62 6.34 -9.06 22.15
CA LYS A 62 5.92 -8.85 23.54
C LYS A 62 5.59 -10.18 24.22
N LYS A 63 4.89 -11.08 23.50
CA LYS A 63 4.56 -12.43 24.01
C LYS A 63 5.80 -13.31 24.17
N GLU A 64 6.77 -13.19 23.27
CA GLU A 64 8.05 -13.91 23.37
C GLU A 64 8.84 -13.49 24.63
N ASN A 65 8.93 -12.19 24.92
CA ASN A 65 9.62 -11.68 26.12
C ASN A 65 8.94 -12.09 27.44
N LEU A 66 7.61 -12.20 27.45
CA LEU A 66 6.84 -12.63 28.63
C LEU A 66 6.96 -14.13 28.94
N LYS A 67 7.31 -14.96 27.95
CA LYS A 67 7.42 -16.42 28.12
C LYS A 67 8.84 -16.86 28.47
N SER A 68 9.81 -15.95 28.37
CA SER A 68 11.24 -16.24 28.54
C SER A 68 11.85 -15.62 29.81
N GLY A 69 11.02 -15.02 30.68
CA GLY A 69 11.37 -14.58 32.03
C GLY A 69 10.50 -15.28 33.06
#